data_AF-E6YRW1-F1
#
_entry.id   AF-E6YRW1-F1
#
_cell.length_a   1.000
_cell.length_b   1.000
_cell.length_c   1.000
_cell.angle_alpha   90.00
_cell.angle_beta   90.00
_cell.angle_gamma   90.00
#
_symmetry.space_group_name_H-M   'P 1'
#
loop_
_entity.id
_entity.type
_entity.pdbx_description
1 polymer ?
#
loop_
_entity_poly.entity_id
_entity_poly.type
_entity_poly.pdbx_seq_one_letter_code
_entity_poly.pdbx_strand_id
1 'polypeptide(L)'
;MRKISSEGLALIKQWEGLRLNAYKDAIGVWTIGYGHTNTAGKPFIYEGMTITETQAEKLLCQDLRQFENVVERTVSVSLTDEQFAALVSFCYNVGTVAFCNSTLLKKLNQGEYEAVPAELQKWTKAGGKRLQGLAHRRAAEAGLWAKGAYVSSNYQTAEAQEPTKILKTELLAPIIAAFSGCVELLEGNGPVQYALATIIVFASCLGLVLVAKRLREQGL
;
A
#
# COMPACT_ATOMS: atom_id res chain seq x y z
N MET A 1 11.83 -12.51 16.41
CA MET A 1 12.02 -12.90 15.00
C MET A 1 10.66 -12.83 14.34
N ARG A 2 10.54 -12.04 13.28
CA ARG A 2 9.31 -11.97 12.48
C ARG A 2 9.05 -13.34 11.84
N LYS A 3 7.77 -13.66 11.66
CA LYS A 3 7.33 -14.87 10.95
C LYS A 3 6.58 -14.46 9.69
N ILE A 4 6.61 -15.31 8.68
CA ILE A 4 5.82 -15.13 7.47
C ILE A 4 4.32 -15.10 7.80
N SER A 5 3.56 -14.29 7.05
CA SER A 5 2.09 -14.24 7.14
C SER A 5 1.45 -15.52 6.61
N SER A 6 0.19 -15.76 6.97
CA SER A 6 -0.62 -16.88 6.44
C SER A 6 -0.69 -16.88 4.91
N GLU A 7 -0.84 -15.72 4.30
CA GLU A 7 -0.90 -15.53 2.86
C GLU A 7 0.44 -15.82 2.21
N GLY A 8 1.55 -15.39 2.82
CA GLY A 8 2.89 -15.74 2.38
C GLY A 8 3.14 -17.25 2.41
N LEU A 9 2.75 -17.88 3.51
CA LEU A 9 2.86 -19.33 3.64
C LEU A 9 2.01 -20.05 2.59
N ALA A 10 0.77 -19.62 2.36
CA ALA A 10 -0.10 -20.17 1.33
C ALA A 10 0.49 -20.01 -0.09
N LEU A 11 1.09 -18.85 -0.39
CA LEU A 11 1.78 -18.60 -1.64
C LEU A 11 2.93 -19.59 -1.86
N ILE A 12 3.77 -19.80 -0.84
CA ILE A 12 4.89 -20.75 -0.93
C ILE A 12 4.34 -22.18 -1.15
N LYS A 13 3.35 -22.60 -0.34
CA LYS A 13 2.71 -23.92 -0.49
C LYS A 13 2.18 -24.16 -1.91
N GLN A 14 1.57 -23.14 -2.52
CA GLN A 14 1.04 -23.22 -3.88
C GLN A 14 2.15 -23.45 -4.93
N TRP A 15 3.30 -22.78 -4.80
CA TRP A 15 4.39 -22.87 -5.78
C TRP A 15 5.28 -24.09 -5.61
N GLU A 16 5.55 -24.51 -4.38
CA GLU A 16 6.36 -25.71 -4.11
C GLU A 16 5.56 -26.99 -4.37
N GLY A 17 4.26 -26.97 -4.06
CA GLY A 17 3.40 -28.13 -4.13
C GLY A 17 3.68 -29.14 -3.01
N LEU A 18 2.68 -29.98 -2.71
CA LEU A 18 2.76 -30.98 -1.64
C LEU A 18 3.13 -32.36 -2.19
N ARG A 19 4.11 -33.01 -1.57
CA ARG A 19 4.50 -34.40 -1.80
C ARG A 19 4.62 -35.15 -0.47
N LEU A 20 3.63 -35.99 -0.15
CA LEU A 20 3.59 -36.72 1.12
C LEU A 20 4.54 -37.93 1.17
N ASN A 21 4.94 -38.44 0.01
CA ASN A 21 5.91 -39.53 -0.11
C ASN A 21 7.25 -38.96 -0.55
N ALA A 22 8.34 -39.46 0.05
CA ALA A 22 9.69 -39.14 -0.36
C ALA A 22 9.92 -39.51 -1.83
N TYR A 23 10.55 -38.62 -2.58
CA TYR A 23 10.91 -38.83 -3.98
C TYR A 23 12.31 -38.29 -4.24
N LYS A 24 12.94 -38.75 -5.32
CA LYS A 24 14.17 -38.15 -5.81
C LYS A 24 13.85 -37.05 -6.81
N ASP A 25 14.43 -35.87 -6.62
CA ASP A 25 14.31 -34.78 -7.58
C ASP A 25 15.13 -35.05 -8.87
N ALA A 26 15.16 -34.07 -9.78
CA ALA A 26 15.85 -34.19 -11.07
C ALA A 26 17.37 -34.40 -10.96
N ILE A 27 17.97 -34.10 -9.80
CA ILE A 27 19.40 -34.28 -9.52
C ILE A 27 19.67 -35.45 -8.57
N GLY A 28 18.65 -36.25 -8.23
CA GLY A 28 18.77 -37.46 -7.43
C GLY A 28 18.74 -37.24 -5.91
N VAL A 29 18.40 -36.03 -5.45
CA VAL A 29 18.31 -35.69 -4.01
C VAL A 29 16.95 -36.10 -3.47
N TRP A 30 16.95 -36.75 -2.30
CA TRP A 30 15.72 -37.09 -1.59
C TRP A 30 15.01 -35.83 -1.09
N THR A 31 13.73 -35.70 -1.46
CA THR A 31 12.88 -34.54 -1.20
C THR A 31 11.51 -34.99 -0.70
N ILE A 32 10.91 -34.25 0.24
CA ILE A 32 9.56 -34.52 0.77
C ILE A 32 8.84 -33.22 1.17
N GLY A 33 7.52 -33.28 1.30
CA GLY A 33 6.69 -32.16 1.73
C GLY A 33 6.66 -31.05 0.69
N TYR A 34 7.03 -29.84 1.11
CA TYR A 34 7.13 -28.63 0.29
C TYR A 34 8.57 -28.32 -0.12
N GLY A 35 9.36 -29.34 -0.48
CA GLY A 35 10.76 -29.16 -0.90
C GLY A 35 11.80 -29.36 0.20
N HIS A 36 11.43 -29.98 1.33
CA HIS A 36 12.39 -30.33 2.39
C HIS A 36 13.40 -31.34 1.86
N THR A 37 14.68 -31.13 2.13
CA THR A 37 15.79 -32.01 1.72
C THR A 37 16.76 -32.22 2.89
N ASN A 38 17.62 -33.23 2.80
CA ASN A 38 18.60 -33.54 3.86
C ASN A 38 19.61 -32.42 4.14
N THR A 39 19.76 -31.45 3.22
CA THR A 39 20.60 -30.27 3.42
C THR A 39 19.94 -29.22 4.31
N ALA A 40 18.60 -29.21 4.41
CA ALA A 40 17.85 -28.37 5.33
C ALA A 40 17.94 -28.86 6.79
N GLY A 41 18.41 -30.09 7.00
CA GLY A 41 18.66 -30.66 8.31
C GLY A 41 17.76 -31.86 8.61
N LYS A 42 17.46 -32.08 9.89
CA LYS A 42 16.59 -33.17 10.32
C LYS A 42 15.12 -32.83 10.04
N PRO A 43 14.28 -33.84 9.70
CA PRO A 43 14.58 -35.26 9.60
C PRO A 43 15.31 -35.63 8.30
N PHE A 44 16.22 -36.61 8.39
CA PHE A 44 16.84 -37.17 7.19
C PHE A 44 15.83 -38.07 6.46
N ILE A 45 15.59 -37.74 5.20
CA ILE A 45 14.69 -38.41 4.27
C ILE A 45 15.37 -39.68 3.75
N TYR A 46 14.59 -40.75 3.72
CA TYR A 46 14.96 -42.07 3.21
C TYR A 46 13.85 -42.62 2.30
N GLU A 47 14.19 -43.64 1.53
CA GLU A 47 13.26 -44.30 0.61
C GLU A 47 12.03 -44.86 1.35
N GLY A 48 10.84 -44.63 0.81
CA GLY A 48 9.59 -45.08 1.41
C GLY A 48 9.11 -44.26 2.61
N MET A 49 9.80 -43.18 2.98
CA MET A 49 9.32 -42.26 4.01
C MET A 49 8.03 -41.56 3.56
N THR A 50 7.02 -41.55 4.43
CA THR A 50 5.74 -40.85 4.24
C THR A 50 5.48 -39.92 5.41
N ILE A 51 4.87 -38.77 5.14
CA ILE A 51 4.45 -37.79 6.14
C ILE A 51 3.00 -37.36 5.93
N THR A 52 2.38 -36.79 6.95
CA THR A 52 1.07 -36.13 6.85
C THR A 52 1.21 -34.70 6.33
N GLU A 53 0.12 -34.08 5.89
CA GLU A 53 0.11 -32.68 5.49
C GLU A 53 0.55 -31.76 6.66
N THR A 54 0.05 -32.00 7.87
CA THR A 54 0.46 -31.25 9.07
C THR A 54 1.96 -31.38 9.35
N GLN A 55 2.54 -32.56 9.14
CA GLN A 55 3.98 -32.75 9.25
C GLN A 55 4.73 -31.99 8.16
N ALA A 56 4.24 -32.01 6.91
CA ALA A 56 4.83 -31.25 5.80
C ALA A 56 4.81 -29.74 6.05
N GLU A 57 3.70 -29.19 6.59
CA GLU A 57 3.61 -27.79 6.97
C GLU A 57 4.58 -27.44 8.12
N LYS A 58 4.71 -28.32 9.12
CA LYS A 58 5.66 -28.12 10.21
C LYS A 58 7.10 -28.09 9.70
N LEU A 59 7.45 -28.98 8.76
CA LEU A 59 8.76 -28.98 8.10
C LEU A 59 8.97 -27.69 7.32
N LEU A 60 8.00 -27.26 6.52
CA LEU A 60 8.08 -26.01 5.78
C LEU A 60 8.33 -24.83 6.73
N CYS A 61 7.55 -24.70 7.80
CA CYS A 61 7.75 -23.65 8.80
C CYS A 61 9.10 -23.73 9.52
N GLN A 62 9.73 -24.91 9.61
CA GLN A 62 11.09 -25.05 10.15
C GLN A 62 12.13 -24.58 9.14
N ASP A 63 12.01 -25.01 7.89
CA ASP A 63 12.90 -24.64 6.79
C ASP A 63 12.86 -23.12 6.54
N LEU A 64 11.67 -22.51 6.61
CA LEU A 64 11.49 -21.08 6.39
C LEU A 64 12.26 -20.20 7.38
N ARG A 65 12.56 -20.70 8.59
CA ARG A 65 13.26 -19.91 9.62
C ARG A 65 14.59 -19.36 9.14
N GLN A 66 15.34 -20.11 8.33
CA GLN A 66 16.64 -19.61 7.84
C GLN A 66 16.44 -18.43 6.88
N PHE A 67 15.41 -18.50 6.04
CA PHE A 67 15.10 -17.47 5.04
C PHE A 67 14.49 -16.23 5.70
N GLU A 68 13.57 -16.43 6.66
CA GLU A 68 13.05 -15.36 7.53
C GLU A 68 14.21 -14.60 8.20
N ASN A 69 15.15 -15.32 8.81
CA ASN A 69 16.32 -14.71 9.45
C ASN A 69 17.22 -13.96 8.46
N VAL A 70 17.42 -14.49 7.25
CA VAL A 70 18.22 -13.81 6.22
C VAL A 70 17.54 -12.52 5.78
N VAL A 71 16.25 -12.55 5.46
CA VAL A 71 15.50 -11.35 5.06
C VAL A 71 15.53 -10.30 6.18
N GLU A 72 15.24 -10.72 7.42
CA GLU A 72 15.24 -9.83 8.59
C GLU A 72 16.60 -9.15 8.83
N ARG A 73 17.71 -9.88 8.63
CA ARG A 73 19.05 -9.35 8.89
C ARG A 73 19.61 -8.49 7.77
N THR A 74 19.16 -8.72 6.54
CA THR A 74 19.77 -8.11 5.35
C THR A 74 18.96 -6.95 4.80
N VAL A 75 17.66 -6.89 5.08
CA VAL A 75 16.83 -5.73 4.74
C VAL A 75 17.00 -4.66 5.82
N SER A 76 17.43 -3.47 5.43
CA SER A 76 17.70 -2.35 6.34
C SER A 76 16.55 -1.34 6.44
N VAL A 77 15.47 -1.54 5.67
CA VAL A 77 14.30 -0.66 5.61
C VAL A 77 13.06 -1.34 6.20
N SER A 78 12.08 -0.55 6.63
CA SER A 78 10.84 -1.10 7.22
C SER A 78 9.98 -1.81 6.17
N LEU A 79 9.48 -3.00 6.50
CA LEU A 79 8.62 -3.78 5.62
C LEU A 79 7.27 -4.08 6.28
N THR A 80 6.20 -4.11 5.49
CA THR A 80 4.92 -4.72 5.92
C THR A 80 5.04 -6.25 5.97
N ASP A 81 4.05 -6.92 6.58
CA ASP A 81 4.08 -8.38 6.74
C ASP A 81 4.03 -9.08 5.38
N GLU A 82 3.28 -8.54 4.42
CA GLU A 82 3.16 -9.06 3.06
C GLU A 82 4.42 -8.79 2.24
N GLN A 83 5.06 -7.63 2.42
CA GLN A 83 6.34 -7.32 1.79
C GLN A 83 7.43 -8.27 2.28
N PHE A 84 7.53 -8.47 3.59
CA PHE A 84 8.44 -9.44 4.19
C PHE A 84 8.14 -10.86 3.67
N ALA A 85 6.88 -11.26 3.66
CA ALA A 85 6.47 -12.57 3.16
C ALA A 85 6.82 -12.80 1.68
N ALA A 86 6.65 -11.80 0.83
CA ALA A 86 7.04 -11.86 -0.57
C ALA A 86 8.55 -12.08 -0.73
N LEU A 87 9.37 -11.36 0.06
CA LEU A 87 10.82 -11.55 0.05
C LEU A 87 11.25 -12.91 0.61
N VAL A 88 10.56 -13.43 1.62
CA VAL A 88 10.83 -14.79 2.14
C VAL A 88 10.51 -15.85 1.09
N SER A 89 9.37 -15.75 0.38
CA SER A 89 9.05 -16.64 -0.75
C SER A 89 10.08 -16.58 -1.86
N PHE A 90 10.51 -15.37 -2.21
CA PHE A 90 11.55 -15.15 -3.21
C PHE A 90 12.89 -15.76 -2.77
N CYS A 91 13.33 -15.47 -1.54
CA CYS A 91 14.57 -15.98 -0.94
C CYS A 91 14.56 -17.51 -0.83
N TYR A 92 13.42 -18.12 -0.47
CA TYR A 92 13.25 -19.58 -0.47
C TYR A 92 13.49 -20.17 -1.86
N ASN A 93 12.98 -19.52 -2.91
CA ASN A 93 13.10 -20.01 -4.27
C ASN A 93 14.51 -19.88 -4.87
N VAL A 94 15.16 -18.74 -4.67
CA VAL A 94 16.45 -18.45 -5.31
C VAL A 94 17.65 -18.82 -4.42
N GLY A 95 17.41 -19.08 -3.14
CA GLY A 95 18.44 -19.32 -2.14
C GLY A 95 18.99 -18.04 -1.53
N THR A 96 19.54 -18.18 -0.32
CA THR A 96 20.03 -17.05 0.50
C THR A 96 21.16 -16.29 -0.17
N VAL A 97 22.11 -16.98 -0.80
CA VAL A 97 23.27 -16.37 -1.47
C VAL A 97 22.83 -15.49 -2.65
N ALA A 98 21.92 -15.98 -3.48
CA ALA A 98 21.42 -15.21 -4.63
C ALA A 98 20.59 -14.00 -4.17
N PHE A 99 19.77 -14.17 -3.14
CA PHE A 99 19.00 -13.09 -2.53
C PHE A 99 19.91 -11.97 -1.99
N CYS A 100 20.90 -12.33 -1.16
CA CYS A 100 21.81 -11.36 -0.53
C CYS A 100 22.63 -10.54 -1.54
N ASN A 101 22.94 -11.10 -2.71
CA ASN A 101 23.71 -10.43 -3.76
C ASN A 101 22.82 -9.81 -4.85
N SER A 102 21.50 -9.80 -4.67
CA SER A 102 20.57 -9.33 -5.70
C SER A 102 20.54 -7.80 -5.81
N THR A 103 20.39 -7.30 -7.05
CA THR A 103 20.08 -5.89 -7.29
C THR A 103 18.77 -5.48 -6.62
N LEU A 104 17.83 -6.43 -6.47
CA LEU A 104 16.58 -6.24 -5.73
C LEU A 104 16.86 -5.77 -4.30
N LEU A 105 17.65 -6.53 -3.53
CA LEU A 105 17.96 -6.18 -2.15
C LEU A 105 18.72 -4.85 -2.05
N LYS A 106 19.67 -4.63 -2.96
CA LYS A 106 20.43 -3.37 -3.00
C LYS A 106 19.51 -2.15 -3.17
N LYS A 107 18.59 -2.19 -4.14
CA LYS A 107 17.65 -1.09 -4.39
C LYS A 107 16.65 -0.93 -3.25
N LEU A 108 16.13 -2.02 -2.72
CA LEU A 108 15.22 -1.98 -1.58
C LEU A 108 15.88 -1.30 -0.37
N ASN A 109 17.13 -1.65 -0.05
CA ASN A 109 17.86 -1.03 1.06
C ASN A 109 18.21 0.45 0.83
N GLN A 110 18.12 0.93 -0.40
CA GLN A 110 18.21 2.36 -0.75
C GLN A 110 16.85 3.08 -0.64
N GLY A 111 15.80 2.38 -0.21
CA GLY A 111 14.43 2.91 -0.09
C GLY A 111 13.62 2.84 -1.39
N GLU A 112 14.11 2.18 -2.44
CA GLU A 112 13.40 2.04 -3.72
C GLU A 112 12.38 0.89 -3.68
N TYR A 113 11.32 1.02 -2.88
CA TYR A 113 10.28 -0.02 -2.75
C TYR A 113 9.59 -0.35 -4.09
N GLU A 114 9.33 0.67 -4.90
CA GLU A 114 8.67 0.54 -6.21
C GLU A 114 9.50 -0.24 -7.24
N ALA A 115 10.82 -0.36 -7.02
CA ALA A 115 11.68 -1.13 -7.91
C ALA A 115 11.51 -2.64 -7.70
N VAL A 116 11.05 -3.09 -6.53
CA VAL A 116 11.02 -4.51 -6.14
C VAL A 116 10.22 -5.38 -7.12
N PRO A 117 8.98 -5.03 -7.53
CA PRO A 117 8.23 -5.81 -8.51
C PRO A 117 8.98 -6.01 -9.83
N ALA A 118 9.62 -4.96 -10.35
CA ALA A 118 10.38 -5.03 -11.59
C ALA A 118 11.65 -5.87 -11.45
N GLU A 119 12.34 -5.78 -10.31
CA GLU A 119 13.51 -6.60 -10.02
C GLU A 119 13.15 -8.09 -9.85
N LEU A 120 12.01 -8.42 -9.24
CA LEU A 120 11.49 -9.79 -9.16
C LEU A 120 11.34 -10.42 -10.57
N GLN A 121 10.80 -9.68 -11.53
CA GLN A 121 10.57 -10.18 -12.90
C GLN A 121 11.84 -10.54 -13.68
N LYS A 122 13.02 -10.13 -13.20
CA LYS A 122 14.31 -10.53 -13.79
C LYS A 122 14.68 -11.97 -13.43
N TRP A 123 14.14 -12.51 -12.34
CA TRP A 123 14.43 -13.85 -11.82
C TRP A 123 13.46 -14.90 -12.36
N THR A 124 13.39 -14.99 -13.69
CA THR A 124 12.43 -15.84 -14.42
C THR A 124 13.11 -16.88 -15.32
N LYS A 125 14.43 -17.06 -15.17
CA LYS A 125 15.24 -17.95 -16.00
C LYS A 125 15.87 -19.07 -15.17
N ALA A 126 15.96 -20.25 -15.74
CA ALA A 126 16.79 -21.34 -15.25
C ALA A 126 17.50 -22.00 -16.45
N GLY A 127 18.76 -22.38 -16.29
CA GLY A 127 19.58 -22.91 -17.40
C GLY A 127 19.65 -21.96 -18.61
N GLY A 128 19.64 -20.65 -18.38
CA GLY A 128 19.65 -19.61 -19.42
C GLY A 128 18.33 -19.38 -20.16
N LYS A 129 17.31 -20.22 -19.96
CA LYS A 129 16.00 -20.11 -20.63
C LYS A 129 14.96 -19.53 -19.69
N ARG A 130 14.08 -18.68 -20.22
CA ARG A 130 12.91 -18.16 -19.48
C ARG A 130 11.92 -19.29 -19.22
N LEU A 131 11.48 -19.43 -17.98
CA LEU A 131 10.46 -20.39 -17.57
C LEU A 131 9.17 -19.65 -17.20
N GLN A 132 8.05 -20.05 -17.82
CA GLN A 132 6.75 -19.44 -17.54
C GLN A 132 6.32 -19.62 -16.08
N GLY A 133 6.59 -20.79 -15.49
CA GLY A 133 6.31 -21.03 -14.07
C GLY A 133 7.00 -20.04 -13.14
N LEU A 134 8.28 -19.72 -13.40
CA LEU A 134 9.00 -18.70 -12.62
C LEU A 134 8.42 -17.30 -12.88
N ALA A 135 8.06 -16.96 -14.12
CA ALA A 135 7.41 -15.68 -14.41
C ALA A 135 6.09 -15.50 -13.64
N HIS A 136 5.24 -16.52 -13.61
CA HIS A 136 4.00 -16.48 -12.83
C HIS A 136 4.27 -16.39 -11.33
N ARG A 137 5.28 -17.11 -10.81
CA ARG A 137 5.70 -17.02 -9.41
C ARG A 137 6.14 -15.62 -9.03
N ARG A 138 7.02 -15.01 -9.83
CA ARG A 138 7.49 -13.63 -9.62
C ARG A 138 6.35 -12.63 -9.68
N ALA A 139 5.36 -12.85 -10.54
CA ALA A 139 4.17 -11.99 -10.61
C ALA A 139 3.30 -12.12 -9.36
N ALA A 140 3.12 -13.34 -8.84
CA ALA A 140 2.36 -13.56 -7.61
C ALA A 140 3.06 -12.99 -6.36
N GLU A 141 4.39 -13.12 -6.27
CA GLU A 141 5.20 -12.48 -5.22
C GLU A 141 5.12 -10.95 -5.30
N ALA A 142 5.17 -10.36 -6.50
CA ALA A 142 4.96 -8.94 -6.71
C ALA A 142 3.52 -8.49 -6.32
N GLY A 143 2.52 -9.33 -6.58
CA GLY A 143 1.15 -9.09 -6.13
C GLY A 143 1.02 -9.09 -4.60
N LEU A 144 1.69 -10.04 -3.92
CA LEU A 144 1.74 -10.06 -2.46
C LEU A 144 2.46 -8.82 -1.91
N TRP A 145 3.58 -8.43 -2.50
CA TRP A 145 4.31 -7.20 -2.16
C TRP A 145 3.40 -5.97 -2.25
N ALA A 146 2.66 -5.83 -3.35
CA ALA A 146 1.74 -4.71 -3.56
C ALA A 146 0.58 -4.70 -2.56
N LYS A 147 0.05 -5.86 -2.16
CA LYS A 147 -1.00 -5.96 -1.11
C LYS A 147 -0.54 -5.30 0.19
N GLY A 148 0.74 -5.44 0.55
CA GLY A 148 1.34 -4.76 1.70
C GLY A 148 1.37 -3.24 1.58
N ALA A 149 1.63 -2.71 0.39
CA ALA A 149 1.62 -1.27 0.13
C ALA A 149 0.22 -0.65 0.37
N TYR A 150 -0.87 -1.38 0.11
CA TYR A 150 -2.23 -0.94 0.40
C TYR A 150 -2.58 -0.92 1.90
N VAL A 151 -1.88 -1.71 2.72
CA VAL A 151 -2.14 -1.81 4.18
C VAL A 151 -1.25 -0.86 4.98
N SER A 152 -0.15 -0.37 4.41
CA SER A 152 0.67 0.68 5.02
C SER A 152 0.35 2.06 4.44
N SER A 153 -0.68 2.71 4.98
CA SER A 153 -0.94 4.14 4.74
C SER A 153 0.06 5.05 5.49
N ASN A 154 1.34 4.70 5.55
CA ASN A 154 2.35 5.45 6.34
C ASN A 154 3.29 6.32 5.50
N TYR A 155 2.91 6.68 4.28
CA TYR A 155 3.63 7.69 3.49
C TYR A 155 2.74 8.80 2.96
N GLN A 156 1.80 9.30 3.77
CA GLN A 156 1.44 10.72 3.76
C GLN A 156 0.98 11.08 5.18
N THR A 157 1.82 11.77 5.96
CA THR A 157 1.25 12.82 6.80
C THR A 157 0.68 13.79 5.79
N ALA A 158 -0.63 13.72 5.52
CA ALA A 158 -1.30 14.82 4.89
C ALA A 158 -0.96 16.01 5.77
N GLU A 159 -0.10 16.89 5.27
CA GLU A 159 0.06 18.21 5.86
C GLU A 159 -1.37 18.76 5.83
N ALA A 160 -2.02 18.80 6.98
CA ALA A 160 -3.33 19.36 7.10
C ALA A 160 -3.15 20.81 6.69
N GLN A 161 -3.41 21.12 5.43
CA GLN A 161 -3.68 22.48 5.03
C GLN A 161 -4.87 22.88 5.88
N GLU A 162 -4.57 23.70 6.89
CA GLU A 162 -5.54 24.52 7.61
C GLU A 162 -6.62 24.92 6.60
N PRO A 163 -7.90 24.63 6.86
CA PRO A 163 -8.95 24.89 5.90
C PRO A 163 -8.87 26.36 5.51
N THR A 164 -8.34 26.57 4.30
CA THR A 164 -8.13 27.90 3.75
C THR A 164 -9.47 28.59 3.82
N LYS A 165 -9.46 29.74 4.49
CA LYS A 165 -10.56 30.62 4.91
C LYS A 165 -11.33 31.19 3.71
N ILE A 166 -11.72 30.36 2.75
CA ILE A 166 -12.26 30.74 1.43
C ILE A 166 -13.79 30.70 1.42
N LEU A 167 -14.44 30.13 2.44
CA LEU A 167 -15.90 30.13 2.56
C LEU A 167 -16.43 31.30 3.41
N LYS A 168 -15.95 32.54 3.19
CA LYS A 168 -16.63 33.75 3.70
C LYS A 168 -16.56 34.94 2.73
N THR A 169 -15.62 34.95 1.78
CA THR A 169 -15.44 36.08 0.86
C THR A 169 -16.39 36.03 -0.34
N GLU A 170 -16.66 34.83 -0.89
CA GLU A 170 -17.58 34.63 -2.02
C GLU A 170 -19.04 34.98 -1.69
N LEU A 171 -19.44 34.88 -0.41
CA LEU A 171 -20.81 35.20 0.02
C LEU A 171 -21.09 36.71 0.08
N LEU A 172 -20.05 37.54 0.15
CA LEU A 172 -20.16 39.00 0.29
C LEU A 172 -19.97 39.77 -1.02
N ALA A 173 -19.51 39.10 -2.09
CA ALA A 173 -19.30 39.72 -3.41
C ALA A 173 -20.58 40.42 -3.97
N PRO A 174 -21.80 39.88 -3.83
CA PRO A 174 -23.01 40.56 -4.31
C PRO A 174 -23.38 41.81 -3.49
N ILE A 175 -22.97 41.89 -2.22
CA ILE A 175 -23.31 43.00 -1.32
C ILE A 175 -22.40 44.20 -1.59
N ILE A 176 -21.12 43.97 -1.89
CA ILE A 176 -20.15 45.04 -2.21
C ILE A 176 -20.47 45.69 -3.56
N ALA A 177 -20.93 44.91 -4.54
CA ALA A 177 -21.30 45.41 -5.87
C ALA A 177 -22.55 46.33 -5.85
N ALA A 178 -23.46 46.15 -4.89
CA ALA A 178 -24.67 46.97 -4.78
C ALA A 178 -24.40 48.39 -4.21
N PHE A 179 -23.36 48.56 -3.39
CA PHE A 179 -23.08 49.84 -2.74
C PHE A 179 -22.30 50.82 -3.63
N SER A 180 -21.43 50.33 -4.52
CA SER A 180 -20.60 51.22 -5.35
C SER A 180 -21.40 51.96 -6.43
N GLY A 181 -22.56 51.43 -6.85
CA GLY A 181 -23.41 52.08 -7.87
C GLY A 181 -24.42 53.10 -7.34
N CYS A 182 -24.62 53.20 -6.02
CA CYS A 182 -25.64 54.10 -5.43
C CYS A 182 -25.08 55.45 -4.97
N VAL A 183 -23.76 55.63 -4.93
CA VAL A 183 -23.14 56.87 -4.44
C VAL A 183 -23.28 58.01 -5.46
N GLU A 184 -23.27 57.70 -6.77
CA GLU A 184 -23.40 58.70 -7.84
C GLU A 184 -24.79 59.38 -7.90
N LEU A 185 -25.83 58.81 -7.27
CA LEU A 185 -27.19 59.35 -7.27
C LEU A 185 -27.49 60.30 -6.09
N LEU A 186 -26.53 60.49 -5.19
CA LEU A 186 -26.70 61.26 -3.95
C LEU A 186 -26.06 62.67 -3.98
N GLU A 187 -25.43 63.09 -5.08
CA GLU A 187 -24.88 64.44 -5.19
C GLU A 187 -25.99 65.47 -5.48
N GLY A 188 -26.59 66.00 -4.42
CA GLY A 188 -27.52 67.11 -4.47
C GLY A 188 -28.41 67.19 -3.22
N ASN A 189 -28.76 68.41 -2.82
CA ASN A 189 -29.50 68.67 -1.58
C ASN A 189 -30.95 69.12 -1.87
N GLY A 190 -31.68 68.30 -2.64
CA GLY A 190 -33.05 68.57 -3.07
C GLY A 190 -34.10 67.60 -2.51
N PRO A 191 -35.39 67.97 -2.52
CA PRO A 191 -36.49 67.12 -2.00
C PRO A 191 -36.58 65.73 -2.67
N VAL A 192 -36.14 65.62 -3.93
CA VAL A 192 -36.09 64.35 -4.67
C VAL A 192 -34.98 63.42 -4.14
N GLN A 193 -33.82 63.97 -3.75
CA GLN A 193 -32.73 63.19 -3.15
C GLN A 193 -33.10 62.68 -1.75
N TYR A 194 -33.81 63.48 -0.95
CA TYR A 194 -34.34 62.98 0.32
C TYR A 194 -35.33 61.83 0.14
N ALA A 195 -36.18 61.89 -0.89
CA ALA A 195 -37.09 60.79 -1.22
C ALA A 195 -36.36 59.53 -1.70
N LEU A 196 -35.29 59.69 -2.50
CA LEU A 196 -34.48 58.55 -2.93
C LEU A 196 -33.71 57.92 -1.77
N ALA A 197 -33.15 58.75 -0.88
CA ALA A 197 -32.45 58.30 0.32
C ALA A 197 -33.36 57.49 1.26
N THR A 198 -34.61 57.93 1.47
CA THR A 198 -35.56 57.17 2.31
C THR A 198 -35.89 55.81 1.70
N ILE A 199 -36.12 55.73 0.38
CA ILE A 199 -36.38 54.45 -0.31
C ILE A 199 -35.20 53.48 -0.15
N ILE A 200 -33.97 53.97 -0.33
CA ILE A 200 -32.75 53.15 -0.18
C ILE A 200 -32.60 52.63 1.26
N VAL A 201 -32.87 53.46 2.26
CA VAL A 201 -32.85 53.05 3.68
C VAL A 201 -33.89 51.98 3.96
N PHE A 202 -35.12 52.15 3.46
CA PHE A 202 -36.17 51.14 3.61
C PHE A 202 -35.82 49.81 2.93
N ALA A 203 -35.29 49.84 1.71
CA ALA A 203 -34.86 48.64 0.99
C ALA A 203 -33.72 47.91 1.74
N SER A 204 -32.78 48.67 2.32
CA SER A 204 -31.67 48.13 3.11
C SER A 204 -32.16 47.46 4.40
N CYS A 205 -33.09 48.11 5.11
CA CYS A 205 -33.72 47.54 6.31
C CYS A 205 -34.49 46.26 5.99
N LEU A 206 -35.24 46.22 4.88
CA LEU A 206 -35.97 45.03 4.46
C LEU A 206 -35.03 43.87 4.11
N GLY A 207 -33.92 44.16 3.44
CA GLY A 207 -32.87 43.18 3.13
C GLY A 207 -32.29 42.55 4.40
N LEU A 208 -31.97 43.36 5.42
CA LEU A 208 -31.47 42.87 6.70
C LEU A 208 -32.48 41.96 7.43
N VAL A 209 -33.77 42.30 7.39
CA VAL A 209 -34.83 41.47 8.00
C VAL A 209 -34.94 40.11 7.29
N LEU A 210 -34.86 40.08 5.97
CA LEU A 210 -34.92 38.84 5.20
C LEU A 210 -33.69 37.95 5.46
N VAL A 211 -32.51 38.54 5.58
CA VAL A 211 -31.28 37.83 5.94
C VAL A 211 -31.37 37.27 7.37
N ALA A 212 -31.84 38.07 8.33
CA ALA A 212 -32.02 37.61 9.71
C ALA A 212 -33.04 36.47 9.81
N LYS A 213 -34.13 36.53 9.05
CA LYS A 213 -35.12 35.45 8.97
C LYS A 213 -34.52 34.17 8.40
N ARG A 214 -33.72 34.27 7.33
CA ARG A 214 -33.06 33.13 6.68
C ARG A 214 -32.03 32.46 7.60
N LEU A 215 -31.30 33.24 8.40
CA LEU A 215 -30.36 32.69 9.38
C LEU A 215 -31.09 31.93 10.50
N ARG A 216 -32.24 32.44 10.95
CA ARG A 216 -33.07 31.79 11.97
C ARG A 216 -33.68 30.46 11.47
N GLU A 217 -34.01 30.38 10.18
CA GLU A 217 -34.49 29.15 9.53
C GLU A 217 -33.37 28.11 9.34
N GLN A 218 -32.11 28.52 9.29
CA GLN A 218 -30.95 27.64 9.16
C GLN A 218 -30.38 27.14 10.51
N GLY A 219 -31.00 27.53 11.65
CA GLY A 219 -30.62 27.03 12.97
C GLY A 219 -29.27 27.53 13.50
N LEU A 220 -28.81 28.71 13.04
CA LEU A 220 -27.64 29.42 13.58
C LEU A 220 -28.05 30.49 14.60
#